data_AF-A0A2S7ZKH5-F1
#
_entry.id   AF-A0A2S7ZKH5-F1
#
_cell.length_a   1.000
_cell.length_b   1.000
_cell.length_c   1.000
_cell.angle_alpha   90.00
_cell.angle_beta   90.00
_cell.angle_gamma   90.00
#
_symmetry.space_group_name_H-M   'P 1'
#
loop_
_entity.id
_entity.type
_entity.pdbx_description
1 polymer ?
#
loop_
_entity_poly.entity_id
_entity_poly.type
_entity_poly.pdbx_seq_one_letter_code
_entity_poly.pdbx_strand_id
1 'polypeptide(L)'
;MSNEYNEALLEPLKYYREELKDAFQQVTEEYFQQLVDQSKIDIDNNKVLIDKYTEVSENRDQSNTSYKRFGLIKKVDIVIGIGAIIYGIYQFSQDHIDIVAVIVSILILVLCVGLYLYWIKPNSKSLEEKLNDLDATLANMRQEGYEMMAPLNDLFHSEMTVELIKKAIPFIHMDSNFNIERYEQLVKDYGFLEKGDVNHSTLDIASGDILGNPFVFLKRIIHWMDDYTYEGTLNVTYTEEYVDSNGNLKTRDVNETLRAVIRQPGPYYANKVSLVYGNHAAPNLTFHRKPPEKGFFNFGSAKSKIAKGIASLRQKSQDSLENGGSFQALANEEFDAQFNALDRNNEVEFRVLFTPLAQNNYKDIFENSPYGDDFIFNKECKINEIKADNSQNWDFDTSPSQYYDFSFQKIKEKFINYNCSYFDHMYFSFLPILAIPVYQQMASNDYIYGKSYNFKYNDYITEMLANKMGLNLFVPPDAAQRNNVKTILKTSHHKNEGDSEVIKVDAYSYRTIEHIDEVPVRAGNGRTYYVPVRWDEYVPVTKHEFIEVSEIKSAGEDFKHIKGLDQYQKSENNRDRSFAYDHFMAGKLYRQNQSLDDLLNTIYKEFGGTQNG
;
A
#
# COMPACT_ATOMS: atom_id res chain seq x y z
N MET A 1 32.74 -8.59 -12.46
CA MET A 1 32.99 -7.13 -12.31
C MET A 1 33.49 -6.93 -10.88
N SER A 2 34.48 -6.07 -10.66
CA SER A 2 35.16 -5.97 -9.38
C SER A 2 34.16 -5.62 -8.27
N ASN A 3 34.11 -6.44 -7.21
CA ASN A 3 33.50 -6.09 -5.92
C ASN A 3 34.34 -5.00 -5.24
N GLU A 4 34.60 -3.89 -5.95
CA GLU A 4 35.40 -2.80 -5.44
C GLU A 4 34.52 -1.92 -4.57
N TYR A 5 34.94 -1.84 -3.31
CA TYR A 5 34.38 -0.94 -2.32
C TYR A 5 34.31 0.49 -2.86
N ASN A 6 33.13 1.10 -2.86
CA ASN A 6 32.95 2.50 -3.23
C ASN A 6 33.13 3.39 -1.99
N GLU A 7 34.20 4.19 -1.95
CA GLU A 7 34.48 5.09 -0.82
C GLU A 7 33.35 6.08 -0.53
N ALA A 8 32.53 6.44 -1.53
CA ALA A 8 31.38 7.31 -1.33
C ALA A 8 30.32 6.70 -0.39
N LEU A 9 30.31 5.37 -0.22
CA LEU A 9 29.45 4.68 0.76
C LEU A 9 29.84 4.94 2.22
N LEU A 10 30.99 5.57 2.50
CA LEU A 10 31.35 6.01 3.84
C LEU A 10 30.41 7.11 4.36
N GLU A 11 29.86 7.94 3.46
CA GLU A 11 28.91 9.02 3.76
C GLU A 11 27.62 8.83 2.92
N PRO A 12 26.82 7.78 3.19
CA PRO A 12 25.80 7.30 2.25
C PRO A 12 24.66 8.28 1.98
N LEU A 13 24.28 9.11 2.95
CA LEU A 13 23.26 10.15 2.72
C LEU A 13 23.79 11.28 1.82
N LYS A 14 25.05 11.68 2.02
CA LYS A 14 25.69 12.68 1.19
C LYS A 14 25.87 12.16 -0.24
N TYR A 15 26.37 10.94 -0.40
CA TYR A 15 26.48 10.28 -1.70
C TYR A 15 25.14 10.24 -2.45
N TYR A 16 24.05 9.97 -1.73
CA TYR A 16 22.72 10.04 -2.32
C TYR A 16 22.33 11.42 -2.83
N ARG A 17 22.50 12.45 -1.98
CA ARG A 17 22.08 13.82 -2.27
C ARG A 17 22.93 14.49 -3.36
N GLU A 18 24.22 14.23 -3.37
CA GLU A 18 25.18 14.93 -4.23
C GLU A 18 25.42 14.19 -5.56
N GLU A 19 25.16 12.88 -5.62
CA GLU A 19 25.50 12.07 -6.80
C GLU A 19 24.36 11.13 -7.24
N LEU A 20 23.94 10.17 -6.39
CA LEU A 20 23.08 9.07 -6.86
C LEU A 20 21.71 9.52 -7.35
N LYS A 21 21.08 10.50 -6.70
CA LYS A 21 19.74 10.93 -7.05
C LYS A 21 19.69 11.46 -8.49
N ASP A 22 20.59 12.39 -8.81
CA ASP A 22 20.66 13.01 -10.13
C ASP A 22 21.18 12.01 -11.18
N ALA A 23 22.15 11.18 -10.81
CA ALA A 23 22.67 10.12 -11.69
C ALA A 23 21.58 9.09 -12.05
N PHE A 24 20.78 8.63 -11.08
CA PHE A 24 19.70 7.68 -11.32
C PHE A 24 18.62 8.28 -12.21
N GLN A 25 18.26 9.55 -11.99
CA GLN A 25 17.32 10.26 -12.85
C GLN A 25 17.86 10.35 -14.29
N GLN A 26 19.13 10.73 -14.47
CA GLN A 26 19.76 10.81 -15.78
C GLN A 26 19.77 9.45 -16.50
N VAL A 27 20.17 8.37 -15.81
CA VAL A 27 20.14 7.01 -16.36
C VAL A 27 18.72 6.62 -16.79
N THR A 28 17.71 7.00 -16.01
CA THR A 28 16.29 6.73 -16.31
C THR A 28 15.82 7.51 -17.54
N GLU A 29 16.18 8.79 -17.65
CA GLU A 29 15.85 9.63 -18.79
C GLU A 29 16.52 9.14 -20.09
N GLU A 30 17.80 8.77 -20.02
CA GLU A 30 18.55 8.21 -21.15
C GLU A 30 17.98 6.87 -21.60
N TYR A 31 17.63 5.98 -20.66
CA TYR A 31 16.98 4.71 -20.95
C TYR A 31 15.64 4.94 -21.64
N PHE A 32 14.81 5.84 -21.11
CA PHE A 32 13.53 6.17 -21.72
C PHE A 32 13.71 6.71 -23.15
N GLN A 33 14.70 7.59 -23.38
CA GLN A 33 14.99 8.11 -24.70
C GLN A 33 15.38 7.00 -25.69
N GLN A 34 16.13 5.98 -25.25
CA GLN A 34 16.44 4.81 -26.09
C GLN A 34 15.18 4.06 -26.52
N LEU A 35 14.20 3.91 -25.63
CA LEU A 35 12.90 3.30 -25.96
C LEU A 35 12.13 4.15 -26.97
N VAL A 36 12.12 5.48 -26.80
CA VAL A 36 11.49 6.42 -27.73
C VAL A 36 12.11 6.29 -29.12
N ASP A 37 13.44 6.30 -29.21
CA ASP A 37 14.18 6.17 -30.47
C ASP A 37 13.91 4.82 -31.16
N GLN A 38 13.78 3.74 -30.37
CA GLN A 38 13.44 2.41 -30.86
C GLN A 38 11.99 2.32 -31.37
N SER A 39 11.06 2.96 -30.67
CA SER A 39 9.61 2.92 -30.97
C SER A 39 9.24 3.67 -32.25
N LYS A 40 10.03 4.70 -32.63
CA LYS A 40 9.80 5.57 -33.79
C LYS A 40 8.39 6.20 -33.82
N ILE A 41 7.81 6.48 -32.66
CA ILE A 41 6.52 7.16 -32.55
C ILE A 41 6.58 8.61 -33.05
N ASP A 42 5.47 9.13 -33.56
CA ASP A 42 5.33 10.53 -33.95
C ASP A 42 4.85 11.37 -32.75
N ILE A 43 5.81 11.98 -32.05
CA ILE A 43 5.56 12.78 -30.85
C ILE A 43 4.77 14.06 -31.18
N ASP A 44 5.04 14.68 -32.33
CA ASP A 44 4.38 15.92 -32.73
C ASP A 44 2.90 15.67 -33.07
N ASN A 45 2.61 14.57 -33.77
CA ASN A 45 1.23 14.17 -34.04
C ASN A 45 0.47 13.81 -32.76
N ASN A 46 1.11 13.09 -31.83
CA ASN A 46 0.52 12.82 -30.51
C ASN A 46 0.20 14.13 -29.78
N LYS A 47 1.12 15.10 -29.80
CA LYS A 47 0.90 16.42 -29.19
C LYS A 47 -0.31 17.13 -29.78
N VAL A 48 -0.47 17.13 -31.10
CA VAL A 48 -1.64 17.72 -31.79
C VAL A 48 -2.94 17.04 -31.34
N LEU A 49 -2.94 15.71 -31.18
CA LEU A 49 -4.10 14.98 -30.66
C LEU A 49 -4.40 15.37 -29.20
N ILE A 50 -3.38 15.47 -28.34
CA ILE A 50 -3.53 15.85 -26.93
C ILE A 50 -4.04 17.29 -26.77
N ASP A 51 -3.57 18.22 -27.58
CA ASP A 51 -4.05 19.61 -27.56
C ASP A 51 -5.55 19.67 -27.91
N LYS A 52 -5.98 18.97 -28.97
CA LYS A 52 -7.39 18.84 -29.34
C LYS A 52 -8.22 18.14 -28.26
N TYR A 53 -7.69 17.06 -27.69
CA TYR A 53 -8.35 16.32 -26.62
C TYR A 53 -8.59 17.23 -25.40
N THR A 54 -7.61 18.07 -25.07
CA THR A 54 -7.71 19.03 -23.95
C THR A 54 -8.81 20.06 -24.21
N GLU A 55 -8.86 20.64 -25.40
CA GLU A 55 -9.91 21.59 -25.80
C GLU A 55 -11.32 20.96 -25.72
N VAL A 56 -11.49 19.74 -26.24
CA VAL A 56 -12.77 19.01 -26.18
C VAL A 56 -13.14 18.67 -24.73
N SER A 57 -12.16 18.28 -23.91
CA SER A 57 -12.36 17.98 -22.49
C SER A 57 -12.80 19.20 -21.70
N GLU A 58 -12.20 20.37 -21.95
CA GLU A 58 -12.60 21.64 -21.32
C GLU A 58 -14.02 22.04 -21.73
N ASN A 59 -14.37 21.93 -23.02
CA ASN A 59 -15.73 22.19 -23.50
C ASN A 59 -16.75 21.24 -22.85
N ARG A 60 -16.38 19.97 -22.68
CA ARG A 60 -17.17 18.97 -21.96
C ARG A 60 -17.38 19.36 -20.51
N ASP A 61 -16.36 19.79 -19.79
CA ASP A 61 -16.48 20.18 -18.38
C ASP A 61 -17.27 21.47 -18.18
N GLN A 62 -17.12 22.44 -19.08
CA GLN A 62 -17.98 23.64 -19.12
C GLN A 62 -19.45 23.29 -19.40
N SER A 63 -19.69 22.38 -20.35
CA SER A 63 -21.04 21.88 -20.68
C SER A 63 -21.66 21.10 -19.51
N ASN A 64 -20.86 20.29 -18.81
CA ASN A 64 -21.29 19.52 -17.64
C ASN A 64 -21.63 20.43 -16.46
N THR A 65 -20.85 21.49 -16.25
CA THR A 65 -21.16 22.52 -15.24
C THR A 65 -22.51 23.18 -15.54
N SER A 66 -22.75 23.51 -16.80
CA SER A 66 -24.03 24.07 -17.25
C SER A 66 -25.19 23.08 -17.04
N TYR A 67 -24.99 21.80 -17.39
CA TYR A 67 -25.97 20.73 -17.16
C TYR A 67 -26.33 20.59 -15.67
N LYS A 68 -25.32 20.56 -14.78
CA LYS A 68 -25.54 20.53 -13.32
C LYS A 68 -26.32 21.75 -12.80
N ARG A 69 -26.08 22.95 -13.35
CA ARG A 69 -26.87 24.15 -13.03
C ARG A 69 -28.32 23.99 -13.43
N PHE A 70 -28.62 23.48 -14.63
CA PHE A 70 -30.00 23.19 -15.04
C PHE A 70 -30.66 22.11 -14.17
N GLY A 71 -29.89 21.12 -13.70
CA GLY A 71 -30.35 20.15 -12.70
C GLY A 71 -30.74 20.81 -11.36
N LEU A 72 -30.01 21.83 -10.92
CA LEU A 72 -30.33 22.61 -9.72
C LEU A 72 -31.56 23.51 -9.96
N ILE A 73 -31.63 24.20 -11.10
CA ILE A 73 -32.80 25.01 -11.49
C ILE A 73 -34.07 24.13 -11.52
N LYS A 74 -33.98 22.92 -12.07
CA LYS A 74 -35.06 21.93 -12.05
C LYS A 74 -35.54 21.60 -10.64
N LYS A 75 -34.62 21.40 -9.68
CA LYS A 75 -34.99 21.12 -8.28
C LYS A 75 -35.69 22.32 -7.63
N VAL A 76 -35.18 23.54 -7.88
CA VAL A 76 -35.77 24.77 -7.35
C VAL A 76 -37.17 25.00 -7.93
N ASP A 77 -37.34 24.83 -9.24
CA ASP A 77 -38.63 24.95 -9.93
C ASP A 77 -39.68 23.96 -9.37
N ILE A 78 -39.28 22.71 -9.10
CA ILE A 78 -40.14 21.71 -8.45
C ILE A 78 -40.52 22.13 -7.01
N VAL A 79 -39.56 22.63 -6.21
CA VAL A 79 -39.83 23.07 -4.83
C VAL A 79 -40.79 24.26 -4.81
N ILE A 80 -40.62 25.23 -5.70
CA ILE A 80 -41.53 26.38 -5.84
C ILE A 80 -42.92 25.91 -6.25
N GLY A 81 -43.01 24.99 -7.23
CA GLY A 81 -44.28 24.39 -7.65
C GLY A 81 -45.00 23.66 -6.52
N ILE A 82 -44.30 22.84 -5.74
CA ILE A 82 -44.86 22.14 -4.57
C ILE A 82 -45.28 23.14 -3.49
N GLY A 83 -44.46 24.16 -3.22
CA GLY A 83 -44.78 25.23 -2.27
C GLY A 83 -46.05 25.99 -2.64
N ALA A 84 -46.24 26.30 -3.93
CA ALA A 84 -47.46 26.93 -4.43
C ALA A 84 -48.70 26.04 -4.26
N ILE A 85 -48.57 24.73 -4.43
CA ILE A 85 -49.65 23.76 -4.18
C ILE A 85 -50.01 23.72 -2.69
N ILE A 86 -49.01 23.56 -1.81
CA ILE A 86 -49.22 23.49 -0.35
C ILE A 86 -49.87 24.79 0.15
N TYR A 87 -49.36 25.95 -0.26
CA TYR A 87 -49.90 27.25 0.14
C TYR A 87 -51.31 27.46 -0.41
N GLY A 88 -51.57 27.07 -1.66
CA GLY A 88 -52.91 27.12 -2.24
C GLY A 88 -53.93 26.26 -1.49
N ILE A 89 -53.55 25.06 -1.05
CA ILE A 89 -54.39 24.17 -0.23
C ILE A 89 -54.62 24.74 1.17
N TYR A 90 -53.59 25.33 1.78
CA TYR A 90 -53.69 25.95 3.11
C TYR A 90 -54.75 27.06 3.17
N GLN A 91 -54.94 27.83 2.08
CA GLN A 91 -55.97 28.88 2.04
C GLN A 91 -57.40 28.34 2.13
N PHE A 92 -57.64 27.09 1.74
CA PHE A 92 -58.96 26.44 1.91
C PHE A 92 -59.22 25.95 3.35
N SER A 93 -58.22 26.01 4.23
CA SER A 93 -58.32 25.62 5.64
C SER A 93 -58.59 26.79 6.60
N GLN A 94 -58.66 28.03 6.08
CA GLN A 94 -58.91 29.26 6.85
C GLN A 94 -60.40 29.62 6.88
N ASP A 95 -60.84 30.33 7.94
CA ASP A 95 -62.24 30.78 8.10
C ASP A 95 -62.72 31.73 6.98
N HIS A 96 -61.80 32.43 6.34
CA HIS A 96 -62.04 33.28 5.17
C HIS A 96 -61.02 32.97 4.07
N ILE A 97 -61.50 32.62 2.89
CA ILE A 97 -60.65 32.28 1.73
C ILE A 97 -60.13 33.57 1.09
N ASP A 98 -58.82 33.75 1.06
CA ASP A 98 -58.17 34.76 0.22
C ASP A 98 -58.12 34.27 -1.23
N ILE A 99 -59.16 34.63 -2.00
CA ILE A 99 -59.30 34.28 -3.42
C ILE A 99 -58.10 34.81 -4.23
N VAL A 100 -57.51 35.95 -3.85
CA VAL A 100 -56.34 36.52 -4.53
C VAL A 100 -55.13 35.60 -4.34
N ALA A 101 -54.90 35.10 -3.13
CA ALA A 101 -53.80 34.18 -2.84
C ALA A 101 -53.92 32.84 -3.60
N VAL A 102 -55.14 32.30 -3.76
CA VAL A 102 -55.39 31.08 -4.55
C VAL A 102 -55.09 31.32 -6.04
N ILE A 103 -55.55 32.44 -6.60
CA ILE A 103 -55.29 32.80 -8.00
C ILE A 103 -53.78 32.97 -8.24
N VAL A 104 -53.07 33.63 -7.34
CA VAL A 104 -51.61 33.80 -7.42
C VAL A 104 -50.89 32.44 -7.37
N SER A 105 -51.35 31.52 -6.53
CA SER A 105 -50.76 30.17 -6.43
C SER A 105 -50.94 29.35 -7.72
N ILE A 106 -52.12 29.45 -8.35
CA ILE A 106 -52.39 28.81 -9.65
C ILE A 106 -51.50 29.42 -10.75
N LEU A 107 -51.35 30.75 -10.77
CA LEU A 107 -50.48 31.43 -11.73
C LEU A 107 -49.01 31.02 -11.58
N ILE A 108 -48.50 30.90 -10.35
CA ILE A 108 -47.14 30.41 -10.08
C ILE A 108 -46.97 28.97 -10.57
N LEU A 109 -47.96 28.11 -10.35
CA LEU A 109 -47.91 26.70 -10.80
C LEU A 109 -47.87 26.62 -12.33
N VAL A 110 -48.73 27.37 -13.03
CA VAL A 110 -48.72 27.44 -14.50
C VAL A 110 -47.38 27.97 -15.01
N LEU A 111 -46.80 28.95 -14.33
CA LEU A 111 -45.48 29.49 -14.67
C LEU A 111 -44.36 28.47 -14.48
N CYS A 112 -44.35 27.71 -13.37
CA CYS A 112 -43.37 26.64 -13.13
C CYS A 112 -43.50 25.53 -14.19
N VAL A 113 -44.72 25.08 -14.49
CA VAL A 113 -44.96 24.06 -15.53
C VAL A 113 -44.52 24.56 -16.92
N GLY A 114 -44.81 25.82 -17.25
CA GLY A 114 -44.35 26.45 -18.49
C GLY A 114 -42.83 26.54 -18.57
N LEU A 115 -42.18 27.01 -17.50
CA LEU A 115 -40.73 27.12 -17.39
C LEU A 115 -40.05 25.75 -17.49
N TYR A 116 -40.62 24.72 -16.87
CA TYR A 116 -40.15 23.35 -16.98
C TYR A 116 -40.23 22.81 -18.40
N LEU A 117 -41.41 22.89 -19.04
CA LEU A 117 -41.65 22.26 -20.34
C LEU A 117 -40.96 22.99 -21.50
N TYR A 118 -40.91 24.33 -21.47
CA TYR A 118 -40.40 25.12 -22.58
C TYR A 118 -38.94 25.55 -22.43
N TRP A 119 -38.37 25.53 -21.22
CA TRP A 119 -37.00 26.01 -20.99
C TRP A 119 -36.09 24.97 -20.33
N ILE A 120 -36.46 24.42 -19.17
CA ILE A 120 -35.58 23.48 -18.44
C ILE A 120 -35.42 22.16 -19.19
N LYS A 121 -36.53 21.52 -19.56
CA LYS A 121 -36.54 20.19 -20.21
C LYS A 121 -35.78 20.19 -21.55
N PRO A 122 -36.05 21.10 -22.51
CA PRO A 122 -35.34 21.07 -23.79
C PRO A 122 -33.85 21.41 -23.66
N ASN A 123 -33.47 22.39 -22.82
CA ASN A 123 -32.06 22.75 -22.62
C ASN A 123 -31.29 21.65 -21.90
N SER A 124 -31.90 21.01 -20.90
CA SER A 124 -31.29 19.87 -20.20
C SER A 124 -31.06 18.70 -21.16
N LYS A 125 -32.02 18.40 -22.04
CA LYS A 125 -31.89 17.32 -23.03
C LYS A 125 -30.81 17.63 -24.08
N SER A 126 -30.79 18.85 -24.60
CA SER A 126 -29.76 19.28 -25.55
C SER A 126 -28.35 19.22 -24.95
N LEU A 127 -28.19 19.62 -23.68
CA LEU A 127 -26.91 19.50 -22.97
C LEU A 127 -26.51 18.04 -22.73
N GLU A 128 -27.46 17.16 -22.43
CA GLU A 128 -27.21 15.72 -22.29
C GLU A 128 -26.75 15.09 -23.61
N GLU A 129 -27.43 15.40 -24.72
CA GLU A 129 -27.03 14.95 -26.07
C GLU A 129 -25.64 15.47 -26.43
N LYS A 130 -25.34 16.76 -26.15
CA LYS A 130 -24.00 17.33 -26.35
C LYS A 130 -22.93 16.65 -25.50
N LEU A 131 -23.23 16.33 -24.23
CA LEU A 131 -22.29 15.64 -23.36
C LEU A 131 -21.98 14.23 -23.84
N ASN A 132 -22.99 13.49 -24.30
CA ASN A 132 -22.80 12.15 -24.86
C ASN A 132 -21.93 12.17 -26.13
N ASP A 133 -22.15 13.15 -27.01
CA ASP A 133 -21.33 13.35 -28.22
C ASP A 133 -19.87 13.70 -27.89
N LEU A 134 -19.67 14.59 -26.92
CA LEU A 134 -18.34 14.95 -26.43
C LEU A 134 -17.64 13.75 -25.75
N ASP A 135 -18.34 13.00 -24.91
CA ASP A 135 -17.79 11.82 -24.24
C ASP A 135 -17.42 10.72 -25.28
N ALA A 136 -18.24 10.52 -26.33
CA ALA A 136 -17.91 9.61 -27.43
C ALA A 136 -16.70 10.09 -28.25
N THR A 137 -16.61 11.40 -28.53
CA THR A 137 -15.48 12.01 -29.21
C THR A 137 -14.19 11.82 -28.41
N LEU A 138 -14.23 12.07 -27.10
CA LEU A 138 -13.09 11.85 -26.20
C LEU A 138 -12.68 10.38 -26.14
N ALA A 139 -13.64 9.44 -26.17
CA ALA A 139 -13.34 8.01 -26.21
C ALA A 139 -12.60 7.61 -27.50
N ASN A 140 -13.06 8.09 -28.66
CA ASN A 140 -12.41 7.84 -29.94
C ASN A 140 -10.98 8.43 -29.97
N MET A 141 -10.82 9.67 -29.49
CA MET A 141 -9.49 10.31 -29.40
C MET A 141 -8.54 9.55 -28.46
N ARG A 142 -9.04 8.97 -27.36
CA ARG A 142 -8.22 8.12 -26.48
C ARG A 142 -7.76 6.87 -27.19
N GLN A 143 -8.67 6.20 -27.91
CA GLN A 143 -8.32 5.01 -28.68
C GLN A 143 -7.25 5.33 -29.73
N GLU A 144 -7.46 6.39 -30.50
CA GLU A 144 -6.48 6.88 -31.48
C GLU A 144 -5.12 7.17 -30.81
N GLY A 145 -5.12 7.81 -29.64
CA GLY A 145 -3.89 8.08 -28.90
C GLY A 145 -3.18 6.82 -28.40
N TYR A 146 -3.92 5.80 -27.97
CA TYR A 146 -3.33 4.50 -27.62
C TYR A 146 -2.76 3.78 -28.84
N GLU A 147 -3.42 3.86 -30.00
CA GLU A 147 -2.89 3.32 -31.26
C GLU A 147 -1.60 4.03 -31.68
N MET A 148 -1.52 5.37 -31.52
CA MET A 148 -0.30 6.13 -31.77
C MET A 148 0.85 5.73 -30.83
N MET A 149 0.56 5.46 -29.56
CA MET A 149 1.58 5.13 -28.54
C MET A 149 1.87 3.64 -28.41
N ALA A 150 1.13 2.77 -29.10
CA ALA A 150 1.30 1.30 -29.04
C ALA A 150 2.75 0.86 -29.28
N PRO A 151 3.49 1.37 -30.30
CA PRO A 151 4.88 0.95 -30.53
C PRO A 151 5.83 1.25 -29.36
N LEU A 152 5.58 2.30 -28.57
CA LEU A 152 6.36 2.61 -27.37
C LEU A 152 5.90 1.75 -26.19
N ASN A 153 4.58 1.64 -25.98
CA ASN A 153 4.00 0.84 -24.91
C ASN A 153 4.42 -0.63 -25.01
N ASP A 154 4.52 -1.18 -26.22
CA ASP A 154 4.95 -2.56 -26.48
C ASP A 154 6.43 -2.81 -26.16
N LEU A 155 7.24 -1.77 -25.98
CA LEU A 155 8.64 -1.92 -25.56
C LEU A 155 8.77 -2.17 -24.06
N PHE A 156 7.82 -1.70 -23.24
CA PHE A 156 7.88 -1.83 -21.79
C PHE A 156 7.81 -3.30 -21.31
N HIS A 157 8.54 -3.62 -20.24
CA HIS A 157 8.52 -4.93 -19.55
C HIS A 157 8.84 -4.76 -18.05
N SER A 158 8.48 -5.76 -17.23
CA SER A 158 8.64 -5.73 -15.76
C SER A 158 10.08 -5.53 -15.26
N GLU A 159 11.07 -5.96 -16.05
CA GLU A 159 12.49 -5.94 -15.65
C GLU A 159 13.20 -4.59 -15.79
N MET A 160 12.55 -3.58 -16.39
CA MET A 160 13.18 -2.29 -16.67
C MET A 160 13.71 -1.60 -15.41
N THR A 161 12.97 -1.68 -14.29
CA THR A 161 13.40 -1.08 -13.01
C THR A 161 14.70 -1.72 -12.50
N VAL A 162 14.83 -3.04 -12.59
CA VAL A 162 16.06 -3.75 -12.20
C VAL A 162 17.23 -3.41 -13.12
N GLU A 163 16.99 -3.29 -14.42
CA GLU A 163 18.02 -2.85 -15.38
C GLU A 163 18.53 -1.44 -15.08
N LEU A 164 17.63 -0.52 -14.72
CA LEU A 164 17.97 0.85 -14.32
C LEU A 164 18.82 0.87 -13.04
N ILE A 165 18.41 0.13 -12.01
CA ILE A 165 19.17 0.00 -10.75
C ILE A 165 20.56 -0.56 -11.02
N LYS A 166 20.67 -1.62 -11.82
CA LYS A 166 21.96 -2.21 -12.19
C LYS A 166 22.87 -1.24 -12.95
N LYS A 167 22.31 -0.39 -13.81
CA LYS A 167 23.05 0.64 -14.55
C LYS A 167 23.52 1.77 -13.62
N ALA A 168 22.69 2.19 -12.68
CA ALA A 168 23.00 3.32 -11.79
C ALA A 168 23.89 2.94 -10.60
N ILE A 169 23.67 1.76 -10.00
CA ILE A 169 24.35 1.31 -8.77
C ILE A 169 24.81 -0.14 -8.92
N PRO A 170 25.98 -0.38 -9.53
CA PRO A 170 26.44 -1.73 -9.85
C PRO A 170 26.82 -2.59 -8.63
N PHE A 171 26.98 -2.01 -7.43
CA PHE A 171 27.29 -2.76 -6.21
C PHE A 171 26.06 -3.35 -5.50
N ILE A 172 24.85 -2.99 -5.95
CA ILE A 172 23.59 -3.62 -5.54
C ILE A 172 23.18 -4.56 -6.66
N HIS A 173 23.15 -5.85 -6.37
CA HIS A 173 22.67 -6.86 -7.29
C HIS A 173 21.26 -7.24 -6.89
N MET A 174 20.29 -7.09 -7.80
CA MET A 174 18.94 -7.62 -7.61
C MET A 174 18.89 -9.04 -8.16
N ASP A 175 18.38 -9.98 -7.38
CA ASP A 175 18.07 -11.32 -7.87
C ASP A 175 16.81 -11.25 -8.74
N SER A 176 16.69 -12.14 -9.74
CA SER A 176 15.46 -12.28 -10.53
C SER A 176 14.26 -12.70 -9.66
N ASN A 177 14.54 -13.49 -8.63
CA ASN A 177 13.56 -13.97 -7.66
C ASN A 177 14.25 -14.34 -6.35
N PHE A 178 13.47 -14.48 -5.27
CA PHE A 178 13.99 -15.01 -4.01
C PHE A 178 14.12 -16.54 -4.09
N ASN A 179 15.17 -17.00 -4.76
CA ASN A 179 15.39 -18.42 -5.04
C ASN A 179 15.71 -19.24 -3.78
N ILE A 180 15.71 -20.56 -3.92
CA ILE A 180 15.99 -21.49 -2.81
C ILE A 180 17.42 -21.36 -2.27
N GLU A 181 18.38 -20.98 -3.11
CA GLU A 181 19.79 -20.79 -2.74
C GLU A 181 19.94 -19.59 -1.78
N ARG A 182 19.42 -18.42 -2.17
CA ARG A 182 19.42 -17.20 -1.35
C ARG A 182 18.63 -17.41 -0.07
N TYR A 183 17.49 -18.10 -0.15
CA TYR A 183 16.70 -18.48 1.02
C TYR A 183 17.50 -19.36 1.99
N GLU A 184 18.14 -20.43 1.49
CA GLU A 184 18.96 -21.32 2.30
C GLU A 184 20.10 -20.56 2.96
N GLN A 185 20.80 -19.70 2.21
CA GLN A 185 21.87 -18.84 2.72
C GLN A 185 21.37 -18.01 3.91
N LEU A 186 20.26 -17.26 3.74
CA LEU A 186 19.68 -16.43 4.79
C LEU A 186 19.25 -17.25 6.02
N VAL A 187 18.59 -18.40 5.82
CA VAL A 187 18.08 -19.23 6.92
C VAL A 187 19.21 -19.93 7.67
N LYS A 188 20.10 -20.63 6.96
CA LYS A 188 21.11 -21.50 7.59
C LYS A 188 22.34 -20.75 8.09
N ASP A 189 22.81 -19.75 7.34
CA ASP A 189 24.02 -19.03 7.75
C ASP A 189 23.68 -17.82 8.63
N TYR A 190 22.69 -17.03 8.25
CA TYR A 190 22.37 -15.78 8.95
C TYR A 190 21.32 -15.95 10.06
N GLY A 191 20.53 -17.03 10.05
CA GLY A 191 19.49 -17.28 11.06
C GLY A 191 18.15 -16.62 10.74
N PHE A 192 17.86 -16.38 9.46
CA PHE A 192 16.54 -15.95 9.01
C PHE A 192 15.48 -17.02 9.32
N LEU A 193 14.24 -16.60 9.58
CA LEU A 193 13.16 -17.52 9.91
C LEU A 193 12.80 -18.37 8.69
N GLU A 194 12.76 -19.69 8.87
CA GLU A 194 12.36 -20.64 7.82
C GLU A 194 10.90 -20.42 7.41
N LYS A 195 10.04 -20.15 8.40
CA LYS A 195 8.62 -19.83 8.21
C LYS A 195 8.27 -18.51 8.88
N GLY A 196 7.55 -17.66 8.17
CA GLY A 196 6.98 -16.43 8.73
C GLY A 196 5.88 -16.71 9.75
N ASP A 197 5.53 -15.70 10.54
CA ASP A 197 4.38 -15.73 11.44
C ASP A 197 3.10 -16.17 10.70
N VAL A 198 2.27 -16.99 11.35
CA VAL A 198 0.98 -17.46 10.81
C VAL A 198 0.00 -16.31 10.56
N ASN A 199 0.18 -15.19 11.27
CA ASN A 199 -0.61 -13.98 11.09
C ASN A 199 -0.06 -13.07 9.98
N HIS A 200 1.04 -13.44 9.33
CA HIS A 200 1.62 -12.68 8.23
C HIS A 200 1.47 -13.45 6.93
N SER A 201 1.18 -12.73 5.85
CA SER A 201 1.23 -13.29 4.50
C SER A 201 2.03 -12.38 3.59
N THR A 202 2.90 -12.98 2.78
CA THR A 202 3.79 -12.26 1.85
C THR A 202 2.98 -11.81 0.63
N LEU A 203 2.93 -10.50 0.38
CA LEU A 203 2.25 -9.88 -0.76
C LEU A 203 3.19 -9.60 -1.92
N ASP A 204 4.42 -9.21 -1.61
CA ASP A 204 5.46 -8.87 -2.59
C ASP A 204 6.86 -9.09 -2.00
N ILE A 205 7.84 -9.33 -2.87
CA ILE A 205 9.20 -9.67 -2.46
C ILE A 205 10.24 -9.18 -3.47
N ALA A 206 11.35 -8.67 -2.99
CA ALA A 206 12.52 -8.41 -3.84
C ALA A 206 13.78 -8.82 -3.07
N SER A 207 14.71 -9.55 -3.69
CA SER A 207 15.94 -9.99 -3.04
C SER A 207 17.17 -9.62 -3.85
N GLY A 208 18.33 -9.78 -3.23
CA GLY A 208 19.60 -9.46 -3.86
C GLY A 208 20.77 -9.55 -2.90
N ASP A 209 21.88 -8.93 -3.30
CA ASP A 209 23.00 -8.69 -2.41
C ASP A 209 23.61 -7.29 -2.57
N ILE A 210 24.21 -6.81 -1.49
CA ILE A 210 25.04 -5.61 -1.45
C ILE A 210 26.44 -6.05 -1.05
N LEU A 211 27.39 -5.92 -1.98
CA LEU A 211 28.78 -6.35 -1.76
C LEU A 211 28.87 -7.81 -1.29
N GLY A 212 28.04 -8.69 -1.87
CA GLY A 212 27.95 -10.12 -1.54
C GLY A 212 27.10 -10.46 -0.31
N ASN A 213 26.66 -9.47 0.49
CA ASN A 213 25.80 -9.73 1.64
C ASN A 213 24.32 -9.77 1.24
N PRO A 214 23.59 -10.85 1.56
CA PRO A 214 22.22 -11.05 1.08
C PRO A 214 21.22 -10.10 1.74
N PHE A 215 20.23 -9.69 0.96
CA PHE A 215 19.05 -9.00 1.47
C PHE A 215 17.75 -9.53 0.86
N VAL A 216 16.65 -9.27 1.56
CA VAL A 216 15.29 -9.46 1.05
C VAL A 216 14.36 -8.38 1.59
N PHE A 217 13.68 -7.69 0.69
CA PHE A 217 12.52 -6.85 0.97
C PHE A 217 11.26 -7.70 0.99
N LEU A 218 10.45 -7.52 2.03
CA LEU A 218 9.21 -8.26 2.21
C LEU A 218 8.08 -7.27 2.44
N LYS A 219 7.13 -7.24 1.49
CA LYS A 219 5.85 -6.58 1.66
C LYS A 219 4.87 -7.62 2.17
N ARG A 220 4.34 -7.42 3.37
CA ARG A 220 3.46 -8.37 4.06
C ARG A 220 2.16 -7.72 4.47
N ILE A 221 1.07 -8.48 4.44
CA ILE A 221 -0.10 -8.17 5.25
C ILE A 221 0.09 -8.80 6.64
N ILE A 222 -0.06 -7.99 7.69
CA ILE A 222 0.04 -8.41 9.09
C ILE A 222 -1.35 -8.36 9.70
N HIS A 223 -1.75 -9.45 10.34
CA HIS A 223 -2.97 -9.58 11.11
C HIS A 223 -2.68 -9.55 12.62
N TRP A 224 -3.54 -8.90 13.41
CA TRP A 224 -3.56 -9.04 14.87
C TRP A 224 -4.97 -8.81 15.41
N MET A 225 -5.25 -9.31 16.61
CA MET A 225 -6.51 -9.05 17.31
C MET A 225 -6.33 -7.89 18.29
N ASP A 226 -7.26 -6.95 18.32
CA ASP A 226 -7.29 -5.84 19.28
C ASP A 226 -8.75 -5.40 19.52
N ASP A 227 -8.99 -4.51 20.47
CA ASP A 227 -10.34 -4.14 20.91
C ASP A 227 -11.05 -3.18 19.93
N TYR A 228 -12.13 -3.65 19.31
CA TYR A 228 -13.12 -2.78 18.68
C TYR A 228 -14.01 -2.13 19.73
N THR A 229 -14.26 -0.84 19.55
CA THR A 229 -15.20 -0.07 20.39
C THR A 229 -16.56 -0.03 19.70
N TYR A 230 -17.56 -0.59 20.35
CA TYR A 230 -18.95 -0.61 19.87
C TYR A 230 -19.80 0.35 20.71
N GLU A 231 -20.64 1.13 20.04
CA GLU A 231 -21.50 2.13 20.69
C GLU A 231 -22.99 1.76 20.51
N GLY A 232 -23.74 1.86 21.61
CA GLY A 232 -25.20 1.76 21.62
C GLY A 232 -25.84 3.05 22.09
N THR A 233 -27.06 3.33 21.63
CA THR A 233 -27.83 4.49 22.07
C THR A 233 -29.27 4.13 22.38
N LEU A 234 -29.84 4.80 23.38
CA LEU A 234 -31.24 4.65 23.76
C LEU A 234 -31.84 6.03 24.04
N ASN A 235 -32.90 6.38 23.32
CA ASN A 235 -33.67 7.59 23.60
C ASN A 235 -34.69 7.29 24.70
N VAL A 236 -34.65 8.06 25.77
CA VAL A 236 -35.56 7.97 26.90
C VAL A 236 -36.29 9.29 27.09
N THR A 237 -37.58 9.21 27.39
CA THR A 237 -38.41 10.37 27.72
C THR A 237 -38.86 10.25 29.16
N TYR A 238 -38.68 11.32 29.94
CA TYR A 238 -39.14 11.39 31.32
C TYR A 238 -39.55 12.80 31.72
N THR A 239 -40.43 12.90 32.71
CA THR A 239 -40.87 14.18 33.25
C THR A 239 -39.96 14.60 34.42
N GLU A 240 -39.49 15.85 34.40
CA GLU A 240 -38.67 16.46 35.45
C GLU A 240 -39.40 17.66 36.07
N GLU A 241 -39.36 17.76 37.41
CA GLU A 241 -39.83 18.93 38.15
C GLU A 241 -38.71 19.97 38.24
N TYR A 242 -39.02 21.23 37.89
CA TYR A 242 -38.10 22.35 38.00
C TYR A 242 -38.79 23.56 38.64
N VAL A 243 -38.01 24.43 39.29
CA VAL A 243 -38.51 25.68 39.85
C VAL A 243 -38.28 26.80 38.85
N ASP A 244 -39.34 27.52 38.47
CA ASP A 244 -39.23 28.65 37.55
C ASP A 244 -38.65 29.90 38.24
N SER A 245 -38.31 30.92 37.46
CA SER A 245 -37.75 32.19 37.96
C SER A 245 -38.67 32.95 38.93
N ASN A 246 -39.93 32.53 39.06
CA ASN A 246 -40.91 33.08 39.99
C ASN A 246 -41.10 32.21 41.25
N GLY A 247 -40.31 31.14 41.42
CA GLY A 247 -40.37 30.25 42.58
C GLY A 247 -41.46 29.19 42.54
N ASN A 248 -42.14 28.99 41.40
CA ASN A 248 -43.18 27.97 41.26
C ASN A 248 -42.63 26.64 40.74
N LEU A 249 -43.10 25.53 41.30
CA LEU A 249 -42.78 24.18 40.82
C LEU A 249 -43.56 23.91 39.51
N LYS A 250 -42.84 23.50 38.46
CA LYS A 250 -43.40 23.12 37.15
C LYS A 250 -42.81 21.81 36.68
N THR A 251 -43.53 21.10 35.82
CA THR A 251 -43.07 19.89 35.14
C THR A 251 -42.76 20.17 33.68
N ARG A 252 -41.71 19.54 33.16
CA ARG A 252 -41.43 19.49 31.72
C ARG A 252 -41.07 18.07 31.31
N ASP A 253 -41.38 17.70 30.08
CA ASP A 253 -40.87 16.47 29.48
C ASP A 253 -39.46 16.71 28.94
N VAL A 254 -38.54 15.82 29.31
CA VAL A 254 -37.15 15.81 28.90
C VAL A 254 -36.92 14.58 28.03
N ASN A 255 -36.34 14.80 26.86
CA ASN A 255 -35.86 13.74 25.98
C ASN A 255 -34.33 13.66 26.12
N GLU A 256 -33.82 12.52 26.55
CA GLU A 256 -32.39 12.27 26.75
C GLU A 256 -31.95 11.09 25.87
N THR A 257 -30.79 11.20 25.22
CA THR A 257 -30.15 10.09 24.50
C THR A 257 -29.04 9.51 25.37
N LEU A 258 -29.27 8.34 25.93
CA LEU A 258 -28.27 7.58 26.66
C LEU A 258 -27.31 6.92 25.68
N ARG A 259 -26.02 6.87 26.04
CA ARG A 259 -24.97 6.23 25.25
C ARG A 259 -24.23 5.20 26.10
N ALA A 260 -23.98 4.04 25.53
CA ALA A 260 -23.18 2.98 26.14
C ALA A 260 -22.08 2.53 25.18
N VAL A 261 -20.99 2.04 25.75
CA VAL A 261 -19.81 1.59 25.00
C VAL A 261 -19.37 0.25 25.56
N ILE A 262 -19.09 -0.71 24.67
CA ILE A 262 -18.41 -1.97 25.01
C ILE A 262 -17.16 -2.13 24.14
N ARG A 263 -16.19 -2.90 24.64
CA ARG A 263 -14.98 -3.27 23.91
C ARG A 263 -14.97 -4.77 23.70
N GLN A 264 -14.83 -5.20 22.45
CA GLN A 264 -14.80 -6.60 22.06
C GLN A 264 -13.68 -6.83 21.04
N PRO A 265 -13.00 -7.98 21.06
CA PRO A 265 -11.86 -8.23 20.19
C PRO A 265 -12.31 -8.33 18.72
N GLY A 266 -11.56 -7.68 17.83
CA GLY A 266 -11.76 -7.72 16.39
C GLY A 266 -10.44 -7.78 15.62
N PRO A 267 -10.46 -8.27 14.37
CA PRO A 267 -9.24 -8.45 13.58
C PRO A 267 -8.79 -7.12 12.96
N TYR A 268 -7.52 -6.81 13.08
CA TYR A 268 -6.87 -5.68 12.42
C TYR A 268 -5.87 -6.16 11.39
N TYR A 269 -5.68 -5.35 10.36
CA TYR A 269 -4.77 -5.66 9.27
C TYR A 269 -3.97 -4.43 8.87
N ALA A 270 -2.67 -4.60 8.65
CA ALA A 270 -1.82 -3.57 8.09
C ALA A 270 -0.84 -4.16 7.09
N ASN A 271 -0.62 -3.45 5.99
CA ASN A 271 0.49 -3.78 5.12
C ASN A 271 1.77 -3.21 5.73
N LYS A 272 2.84 -4.00 5.73
CA LYS A 272 4.16 -3.60 6.20
C LYS A 272 5.23 -3.99 5.20
N VAL A 273 6.14 -3.06 4.96
CA VAL A 273 7.38 -3.31 4.21
C VAL A 273 8.54 -3.38 5.20
N SER A 274 9.33 -4.44 5.08
CA SER A 274 10.55 -4.64 5.87
C SER A 274 11.71 -5.06 4.96
N LEU A 275 12.87 -4.48 5.17
CA LEU A 275 14.14 -4.97 4.66
C LEU A 275 14.75 -5.93 5.68
N VAL A 276 15.16 -7.11 5.23
CA VAL A 276 15.98 -8.06 5.99
C VAL A 276 17.36 -8.11 5.33
N TYR A 277 18.41 -7.92 6.11
CA TYR A 277 19.79 -7.89 5.63
C TYR A 277 20.68 -8.79 6.50
N GLY A 278 21.34 -9.77 5.87
CA GLY A 278 22.26 -10.69 6.52
C GLY A 278 23.69 -10.17 6.48
N ASN A 279 24.36 -10.10 7.64
CA ASN A 279 25.78 -9.76 7.73
C ASN A 279 26.48 -10.48 8.89
N HIS A 280 27.73 -10.91 8.71
CA HIS A 280 28.50 -11.60 9.75
C HIS A 280 29.05 -10.68 10.85
N ALA A 281 29.02 -9.36 10.67
CA ALA A 281 29.48 -8.41 11.67
C ALA A 281 28.57 -8.42 12.90
N ALA A 282 29.20 -8.42 14.08
CA ALA A 282 28.52 -8.46 15.37
C ALA A 282 27.49 -9.61 15.46
N PRO A 283 27.94 -10.88 15.36
CA PRO A 283 27.04 -12.02 15.22
C PRO A 283 26.30 -12.41 16.50
N ASN A 284 26.68 -11.90 17.67
CA ASN A 284 26.04 -12.20 18.95
C ASN A 284 25.22 -11.02 19.50
N LEU A 285 25.23 -9.89 18.79
CA LEU A 285 24.54 -8.68 19.19
C LEU A 285 23.06 -8.74 18.79
N THR A 286 22.20 -8.54 19.78
CA THR A 286 20.78 -8.22 19.62
C THR A 286 20.52 -6.83 20.17
N PHE A 287 19.74 -6.01 19.46
CA PHE A 287 19.18 -4.76 19.97
C PHE A 287 17.94 -4.37 19.17
N HIS A 288 17.07 -3.57 19.78
CA HIS A 288 15.89 -3.01 19.14
C HIS A 288 15.85 -1.50 19.36
N ARG A 289 15.65 -0.77 18.27
CA ARG A 289 15.33 0.66 18.33
C ARG A 289 14.11 1.00 17.50
N LYS A 290 13.37 1.99 17.99
CA LYS A 290 12.21 2.56 17.31
C LYS A 290 12.39 4.07 17.23
N PRO A 291 11.92 4.70 16.16
CA PRO A 291 11.97 6.15 16.06
C PRO A 291 11.01 6.75 17.11
N PRO A 292 11.24 8.00 17.52
CA PRO A 292 10.31 8.74 18.37
C PRO A 292 8.96 8.93 17.66
N GLU A 293 7.85 9.02 18.40
CA GLU A 293 6.53 9.25 17.78
C GLU A 293 6.51 10.54 16.93
N LYS A 294 5.84 10.51 15.77
CA LYS A 294 5.79 11.65 14.83
C LYS A 294 5.38 12.95 15.52
N GLY A 295 6.13 14.02 15.26
CA GLY A 295 5.95 15.33 15.89
C GLY A 295 6.73 15.56 17.18
N PHE A 296 7.46 14.55 17.69
CA PHE A 296 8.21 14.65 18.94
C PHE A 296 9.38 15.65 18.93
N PHE A 297 9.93 15.99 17.77
CA PHE A 297 11.11 16.86 17.64
C PHE A 297 10.79 18.27 17.12
N ASN A 298 9.51 18.61 16.89
CA ASN A 298 9.14 19.80 16.11
C ASN A 298 9.05 21.13 16.88
N PHE A 299 9.39 21.21 18.16
CA PHE A 299 9.36 22.47 18.93
C PHE A 299 10.31 22.42 20.12
N GLY A 300 11.40 23.21 20.12
CA GLY A 300 12.21 23.69 21.28
C GLY A 300 12.66 22.73 22.40
N SER A 301 12.24 21.47 22.36
CA SER A 301 12.24 20.48 23.44
C SER A 301 13.18 19.32 23.14
N ALA A 302 13.75 19.26 21.93
CA ALA A 302 14.73 18.27 21.51
C ALA A 302 15.92 18.22 22.48
N LYS A 303 16.50 19.38 22.84
CA LYS A 303 17.61 19.46 23.81
C LYS A 303 17.25 18.93 25.20
N SER A 304 16.05 19.22 25.69
CA SER A 304 15.59 18.72 27.00
C SER A 304 15.34 17.21 26.97
N LYS A 305 14.80 16.68 25.87
CA LYS A 305 14.57 15.24 25.71
C LYS A 305 15.87 14.46 25.58
N ILE A 306 16.83 14.96 24.81
CA ILE A 306 18.18 14.39 24.72
C ILE A 306 18.83 14.38 26.11
N ALA A 307 18.77 15.48 26.86
CA ALA A 307 19.31 15.53 28.23
C ALA A 307 18.65 14.49 29.17
N LYS A 308 17.33 14.26 29.05
CA LYS A 308 16.63 13.20 29.79
C LYS A 308 17.07 11.80 29.32
N GLY A 309 17.27 11.60 28.02
CA GLY A 309 17.80 10.35 27.46
C GLY A 309 19.20 10.05 28.00
N ILE A 310 20.09 11.03 28.03
CA ILE A 310 21.43 10.93 28.63
C ILE A 310 21.35 10.59 30.12
N ALA A 311 20.46 11.25 30.87
CA ALA A 311 20.27 10.94 32.28
C ALA A 311 19.79 9.49 32.50
N SER A 312 18.85 9.02 31.68
CA SER A 312 18.36 7.64 31.68
C SER A 312 19.46 6.62 31.35
N LEU A 313 20.31 6.92 30.37
CA LEU A 313 21.48 6.09 30.01
C LEU A 313 22.47 5.94 31.16
N ARG A 314 22.78 7.06 31.84
CA ARG A 314 23.69 7.07 32.99
C ARG A 314 23.11 6.28 34.15
N GLN A 315 21.82 6.45 34.44
CA GLN A 315 21.12 5.67 35.45
C GLN A 315 21.14 4.17 35.10
N LYS A 316 20.80 3.80 33.85
CA LYS A 316 20.84 2.40 33.41
C LYS A 316 22.23 1.79 33.51
N SER A 317 23.28 2.56 33.20
CA SER A 317 24.66 2.11 33.36
C SER A 317 25.02 1.87 34.83
N GLN A 318 24.56 2.75 35.74
CA GLN A 318 24.73 2.55 37.19
C GLN A 318 23.98 1.31 37.69
N ASP A 319 22.69 1.20 37.35
CA ASP A 319 21.85 0.06 37.71
C ASP A 319 22.43 -1.25 37.17
N SER A 320 23.00 -1.25 35.96
CA SER A 320 23.64 -2.43 35.39
C SER A 320 24.89 -2.83 36.17
N LEU A 321 25.74 -1.87 36.55
CA LEU A 321 26.92 -2.13 37.39
C LEU A 321 26.53 -2.69 38.77
N GLU A 322 25.48 -2.14 39.39
CA GLU A 322 24.99 -2.60 40.70
C GLU A 322 24.38 -4.01 40.63
N ASN A 323 23.67 -4.33 39.55
CA ASN A 323 23.00 -5.62 39.38
C ASN A 323 23.88 -6.68 38.68
N GLY A 324 25.17 -6.41 38.44
CA GLY A 324 26.09 -7.32 37.76
C GLY A 324 25.81 -7.54 36.27
N GLY A 325 25.09 -6.61 35.64
CA GLY A 325 24.88 -6.58 34.20
C GLY A 325 26.08 -5.98 33.43
N SER A 326 26.00 -6.00 32.10
CA SER A 326 27.08 -5.63 31.19
C SER A 326 26.81 -4.37 30.38
N PHE A 327 25.72 -3.64 30.63
CA PHE A 327 25.36 -2.46 29.84
C PHE A 327 26.30 -1.29 30.16
N GLN A 328 26.79 -0.62 29.12
CA GLN A 328 27.66 0.54 29.25
C GLN A 328 27.35 1.57 28.16
N ALA A 329 27.02 2.81 28.55
CA ALA A 329 26.80 3.89 27.59
C ALA A 329 28.03 4.14 26.68
N LEU A 330 27.80 4.52 25.42
CA LEU A 330 28.85 4.96 24.50
C LEU A 330 29.48 6.28 24.99
N ALA A 331 30.71 6.56 24.53
CA ALA A 331 31.37 7.83 24.84
C ALA A 331 30.61 9.04 24.27
N ASN A 332 29.95 8.86 23.13
CA ASN A 332 29.02 9.81 22.56
C ASN A 332 27.61 9.55 23.10
N GLU A 333 27.33 10.11 24.27
CA GLU A 333 26.04 9.92 24.96
C GLU A 333 24.86 10.55 24.18
N GLU A 334 25.11 11.59 23.37
CA GLU A 334 24.08 12.23 22.55
C GLU A 334 23.56 11.26 21.47
N PHE A 335 24.48 10.62 20.73
CA PHE A 335 24.11 9.58 19.77
C PHE A 335 23.43 8.39 20.46
N ASP A 336 23.98 7.87 21.55
CA ASP A 336 23.43 6.69 22.24
C ASP A 336 22.00 6.97 22.75
N ALA A 337 21.75 8.20 23.24
CA ALA A 337 20.42 8.62 23.70
C ALA A 337 19.43 8.76 22.55
N GLN A 338 19.89 9.25 21.39
CA GLN A 338 19.03 9.44 20.22
C GLN A 338 18.74 8.13 19.50
N PHE A 339 19.75 7.27 19.34
CA PHE A 339 19.60 5.94 18.72
C PHE A 339 18.79 4.99 19.61
N ASN A 340 18.88 5.15 20.93
CA ASN A 340 17.99 4.55 21.93
C ASN A 340 17.87 3.01 21.87
N ALA A 341 18.96 2.32 21.52
CA ALA A 341 19.07 0.86 21.54
C ALA A 341 19.48 0.36 22.93
N LEU A 342 18.58 0.52 23.90
CA LEU A 342 18.89 0.30 25.32
C LEU A 342 18.86 -1.18 25.72
N ASP A 343 18.17 -2.03 24.97
CA ASP A 343 18.01 -3.46 25.24
C ASP A 343 19.14 -4.33 24.68
N ARG A 344 20.24 -3.69 24.22
CA ARG A 344 21.40 -4.37 23.66
C ARG A 344 22.05 -5.36 24.63
N ASN A 345 22.47 -6.52 24.10
CA ASN A 345 23.03 -7.62 24.90
C ASN A 345 24.58 -7.74 24.86
N ASN A 346 25.25 -7.05 23.93
CA ASN A 346 26.71 -7.16 23.72
C ASN A 346 27.36 -5.80 23.41
N GLU A 347 27.94 -5.16 24.42
CA GLU A 347 28.55 -3.82 24.30
C GLU A 347 29.78 -3.78 23.38
N VAL A 348 30.56 -4.85 23.34
CA VAL A 348 31.79 -4.91 22.53
C VAL A 348 31.40 -4.89 21.05
N GLU A 349 30.47 -5.76 20.66
CA GLU A 349 29.98 -5.83 19.29
C GLU A 349 29.17 -4.59 18.90
N PHE A 350 28.41 -3.99 19.83
CA PHE A 350 27.70 -2.74 19.58
C PHE A 350 28.67 -1.61 19.23
N ARG A 351 29.80 -1.48 19.95
CA ARG A 351 30.85 -0.49 19.67
C ARG A 351 31.59 -0.75 18.36
N VAL A 352 31.71 -2.01 17.95
CA VAL A 352 32.28 -2.37 16.65
C VAL A 352 31.42 -1.84 15.51
N LEU A 353 30.08 -1.99 15.58
CA LEU A 353 29.19 -1.46 14.54
C LEU A 353 29.12 0.07 14.57
N PHE A 354 28.89 0.64 15.75
CA PHE A 354 28.67 2.08 15.89
C PHE A 354 29.98 2.83 16.16
N THR A 355 30.91 2.73 15.20
CA THR A 355 32.16 3.52 15.18
C THR A 355 31.87 5.03 15.14
N PRO A 356 32.84 5.91 15.44
CA PRO A 356 32.63 7.36 15.34
C PRO A 356 32.09 7.82 13.98
N LEU A 357 32.51 7.18 12.88
CA LEU A 357 31.98 7.47 11.55
C LEU A 357 30.51 7.04 11.42
N ALA A 358 30.15 5.83 11.88
CA ALA A 358 28.75 5.39 11.87
C ALA A 358 27.86 6.34 12.67
N GLN A 359 28.30 6.75 13.86
CA GLN A 359 27.55 7.70 14.70
C GLN A 359 27.33 9.05 13.99
N ASN A 360 28.33 9.55 13.27
CA ASN A 360 28.20 10.77 12.46
C ASN A 360 27.22 10.57 11.29
N ASN A 361 27.26 9.42 10.61
CA ASN A 361 26.32 9.09 9.54
C ASN A 361 24.88 9.08 10.05
N TYR A 362 24.62 8.43 11.19
CA TYR A 362 23.29 8.45 11.80
C TYR A 362 22.86 9.85 12.23
N LYS A 363 23.78 10.67 12.75
CA LYS A 363 23.49 12.07 13.03
C LYS A 363 23.06 12.84 11.77
N ASP A 364 23.79 12.69 10.66
CA ASP A 364 23.42 13.31 9.38
C ASP A 364 22.05 12.81 8.89
N ILE A 365 21.75 11.52 9.06
CA ILE A 365 20.43 10.95 8.75
C ILE A 365 19.34 11.63 9.58
N PHE A 366 19.51 11.71 10.90
CA PHE A 366 18.49 12.27 11.77
C PHE A 366 18.23 13.76 11.52
N GLU A 367 19.26 14.51 11.15
CA GLU A 367 19.19 15.96 10.97
C GLU A 367 18.81 16.38 9.54
N ASN A 368 19.31 15.66 8.53
CA ASN A 368 19.34 16.14 7.15
C ASN A 368 18.75 15.15 6.12
N SER A 369 18.26 13.98 6.54
CA SER A 369 17.47 13.10 5.66
C SER A 369 16.11 13.76 5.35
N PRO A 370 15.58 13.67 4.13
CA PRO A 370 14.22 14.12 3.81
C PRO A 370 13.13 13.44 4.65
N TYR A 371 13.42 12.26 5.20
CA TYR A 371 12.51 11.51 6.07
C TYR A 371 12.85 11.62 7.56
N GLY A 372 14.03 12.15 7.91
CA GLY A 372 14.53 12.21 9.29
C GLY A 372 14.72 10.82 9.93
N ASP A 373 14.41 10.72 11.22
CA ASP A 373 14.38 9.45 11.95
C ASP A 373 13.01 8.75 11.79
N ASP A 374 12.85 7.98 10.71
CA ASP A 374 11.57 7.36 10.33
C ASP A 374 11.58 5.82 10.35
N PHE A 375 12.63 5.21 10.89
CA PHE A 375 12.84 3.77 10.79
C PHE A 375 12.99 3.04 12.12
N ILE A 376 12.49 1.81 12.17
CA ILE A 376 12.78 0.83 13.20
C ILE A 376 13.99 0.02 12.73
N PHE A 377 14.91 -0.27 13.63
CA PHE A 377 16.04 -1.16 13.38
C PHE A 377 16.11 -2.21 14.48
N ASN A 378 15.81 -3.45 14.11
CA ASN A 378 15.99 -4.62 14.94
C ASN A 378 17.21 -5.39 14.43
N LYS A 379 18.22 -5.56 15.27
CA LYS A 379 19.31 -6.50 15.01
C LYS A 379 19.08 -7.73 15.84
N GLU A 380 19.09 -8.89 15.19
CA GLU A 380 19.01 -10.21 15.81
C GLU A 380 20.19 -11.04 15.34
N CYS A 381 21.26 -11.04 16.12
CA CYS A 381 22.51 -11.70 15.76
C CYS A 381 23.01 -11.22 14.38
N LYS A 382 23.08 -12.11 13.38
CA LYS A 382 23.54 -11.77 12.03
C LYS A 382 22.46 -11.14 11.13
N ILE A 383 21.19 -11.11 11.56
CA ILE A 383 20.08 -10.51 10.81
C ILE A 383 19.86 -9.08 11.26
N ASN A 384 19.63 -8.20 10.29
CA ASN A 384 19.21 -6.82 10.49
C ASN A 384 17.88 -6.61 9.81
N GLU A 385 16.86 -6.19 10.54
CA GLU A 385 15.55 -5.85 10.02
C GLU A 385 15.32 -4.34 10.12
N ILE A 386 15.07 -3.70 8.98
CA ILE A 386 14.69 -2.29 8.88
C ILE A 386 13.22 -2.19 8.47
N LYS A 387 12.46 -1.37 9.20
CA LYS A 387 11.08 -0.98 8.83
C LYS A 387 11.00 0.54 8.83
N ALA A 388 10.99 1.14 7.65
CA ALA A 388 10.96 2.59 7.48
C ALA A 388 9.56 3.07 7.09
N ASP A 389 9.09 4.18 7.70
CA ASP A 389 7.76 4.73 7.46
C ASP A 389 7.58 5.19 6.02
N ASN A 390 8.62 5.76 5.40
CA ASN A 390 8.60 6.15 3.99
C ASN A 390 8.30 4.96 3.06
N SER A 391 8.72 3.76 3.42
CA SER A 391 8.64 2.57 2.57
C SER A 391 7.31 1.83 2.66
N GLN A 392 6.42 2.23 3.59
CA GLN A 392 5.16 1.51 3.82
C GLN A 392 4.16 1.65 2.65
N ASN A 393 4.30 2.71 1.85
CA ASN A 393 3.51 2.95 0.64
C ASN A 393 4.28 2.62 -0.66
N TRP A 394 5.44 1.96 -0.55
CA TRP A 394 6.23 1.60 -1.71
C TRP A 394 5.47 0.59 -2.59
N ASP A 395 5.34 0.94 -3.88
CA ASP A 395 4.81 0.05 -4.89
C ASP A 395 5.91 -0.86 -5.44
N PHE A 396 5.69 -2.17 -5.32
CA PHE A 396 6.59 -3.22 -5.79
C PHE A 396 6.18 -3.73 -7.17
N ASP A 397 4.98 -3.40 -7.65
CA ASP A 397 4.49 -3.82 -8.95
C ASP A 397 5.19 -3.02 -10.06
N THR A 398 6.25 -3.60 -10.63
CA THR A 398 7.03 -3.02 -11.73
C THR A 398 6.41 -3.28 -13.11
N SER A 399 5.15 -3.75 -13.16
CA SER A 399 4.54 -4.13 -14.44
C SER A 399 4.36 -2.92 -15.37
N PRO A 400 4.38 -3.13 -16.70
CA PRO A 400 4.28 -2.05 -17.69
C PRO A 400 3.07 -1.10 -17.57
N SER A 401 1.99 -1.53 -16.90
CA SER A 401 0.81 -0.68 -16.72
C SER A 401 1.07 0.55 -15.85
N GLN A 402 2.16 0.57 -15.08
CA GLN A 402 2.58 1.77 -14.36
C GLN A 402 2.90 2.93 -15.32
N TYR A 403 3.28 2.62 -16.55
CA TYR A 403 3.77 3.60 -17.54
C TYR A 403 2.75 3.91 -18.64
N TYR A 404 1.81 3.01 -18.91
CA TYR A 404 0.86 3.15 -20.02
C TYR A 404 0.02 4.43 -19.93
N ASP A 405 -0.05 5.14 -21.05
CA ASP A 405 -0.94 6.27 -21.30
C ASP A 405 -1.11 6.45 -22.82
N PHE A 406 -2.00 7.34 -23.24
CA PHE A 406 -2.17 7.75 -24.63
C PHE A 406 -1.47 9.09 -24.94
N SER A 407 -0.96 9.77 -23.90
CA SER A 407 -0.15 10.99 -24.01
C SER A 407 1.33 10.68 -23.80
N PHE A 408 2.16 10.99 -24.79
CA PHE A 408 3.62 10.81 -24.69
C PHE A 408 4.21 11.46 -23.44
N GLN A 409 3.82 12.71 -23.15
CA GLN A 409 4.33 13.45 -22.00
C GLN A 409 3.97 12.76 -20.67
N LYS A 410 2.75 12.22 -20.56
CA LYS A 410 2.33 11.47 -19.37
C LYS A 410 3.07 10.13 -19.25
N ILE A 411 3.32 9.42 -20.35
CA ILE A 411 4.12 8.20 -20.34
C ILE A 411 5.52 8.51 -19.78
N LYS A 412 6.18 9.56 -20.32
CA LYS A 412 7.50 10.00 -19.87
C LYS A 412 7.52 10.33 -18.37
N GLU A 413 6.56 11.15 -17.92
CA GLU A 413 6.44 11.54 -16.52
C GLU A 413 6.20 10.33 -15.61
N LYS A 414 5.28 9.43 -15.98
CA LYS A 414 5.00 8.20 -15.23
C LYS A 414 6.24 7.32 -15.12
N PHE A 415 6.94 7.09 -16.24
CA PHE A 415 8.14 6.25 -16.28
C PHE A 415 9.25 6.78 -15.36
N ILE A 416 9.57 8.07 -15.47
CA ILE A 416 10.62 8.70 -14.66
C ILE A 416 10.21 8.73 -13.19
N ASN A 417 9.00 9.22 -12.88
CA ASN A 417 8.56 9.39 -11.49
C ASN A 417 8.45 8.05 -10.75
N TYR A 418 7.92 7.01 -11.41
CA TYR A 418 7.81 5.68 -10.81
C TYR A 418 9.20 5.11 -10.50
N ASN A 419 10.11 5.09 -11.47
CA ASN A 419 11.44 4.48 -11.27
C ASN A 419 12.29 5.26 -10.26
N CYS A 420 12.28 6.60 -10.32
CA CYS A 420 12.95 7.42 -9.30
C CYS A 420 12.32 7.20 -7.93
N SER A 421 10.99 7.15 -7.82
CA SER A 421 10.34 6.88 -6.53
C SER A 421 10.66 5.48 -6.01
N TYR A 422 10.71 4.47 -6.86
CA TYR A 422 11.11 3.11 -6.48
C TYR A 422 12.54 3.12 -5.92
N PHE A 423 13.46 3.78 -6.62
CA PHE A 423 14.85 3.92 -6.21
C PHE A 423 14.99 4.65 -4.87
N ASP A 424 14.29 5.77 -4.67
CA ASP A 424 14.25 6.51 -3.41
C ASP A 424 13.83 5.60 -2.24
N HIS A 425 12.68 4.92 -2.34
CA HIS A 425 12.21 4.03 -1.27
C HIS A 425 13.20 2.90 -0.95
N MET A 426 13.76 2.28 -2.00
CA MET A 426 14.76 1.23 -1.87
C MET A 426 16.02 1.74 -1.16
N TYR A 427 16.61 2.84 -1.62
CA TYR A 427 17.86 3.38 -1.08
C TYR A 427 17.71 3.83 0.37
N PHE A 428 16.62 4.53 0.70
CA PHE A 428 16.38 4.97 2.08
C PHE A 428 16.06 3.82 3.04
N SER A 429 15.54 2.69 2.55
CA SER A 429 15.46 1.47 3.36
C SER A 429 16.84 0.88 3.67
N PHE A 430 17.78 0.96 2.73
CA PHE A 430 19.17 0.53 2.94
C PHE A 430 19.99 1.50 3.79
N LEU A 431 19.63 2.78 3.82
CA LEU A 431 20.41 3.85 4.43
C LEU A 431 20.86 3.56 5.88
N PRO A 432 20.03 3.00 6.79
CA PRO A 432 20.49 2.60 8.13
C PRO A 432 21.59 1.53 8.12
N ILE A 433 21.53 0.59 7.19
CA ILE A 433 22.55 -0.46 7.03
C ILE A 433 23.82 0.15 6.42
N LEU A 434 23.68 0.95 5.37
CA LEU A 434 24.81 1.61 4.72
C LEU A 434 25.51 2.61 5.65
N ALA A 435 24.80 3.19 6.62
CA ALA A 435 25.38 4.09 7.62
C ALA A 435 26.40 3.40 8.55
N ILE A 436 26.46 2.06 8.56
CA ILE A 436 27.40 1.25 9.34
C ILE A 436 28.53 0.77 8.42
N PRO A 437 29.72 1.39 8.43
CA PRO A 437 30.80 1.05 7.50
C PRO A 437 31.29 -0.39 7.63
N VAL A 438 31.22 -0.97 8.83
CA VAL A 438 31.65 -2.35 9.08
C VAL A 438 30.86 -3.36 8.25
N TYR A 439 29.57 -3.10 7.96
CA TYR A 439 28.78 -3.98 7.10
C TYR A 439 29.27 -4.01 5.66
N GLN A 440 29.84 -2.92 5.17
CA GLN A 440 30.40 -2.84 3.83
C GLN A 440 31.79 -3.50 3.74
N GLN A 441 32.53 -3.54 4.85
CA GLN A 441 33.88 -4.12 4.92
C GLN A 441 33.86 -5.65 5.12
N MET A 442 32.79 -6.18 5.70
CA MET A 442 32.62 -7.62 5.89
C MET A 442 31.75 -8.19 4.77
N ALA A 443 32.38 -8.51 3.64
CA ALA A 443 31.77 -9.31 2.59
C ALA A 443 31.42 -10.71 3.11
N SER A 444 30.35 -11.30 2.60
CA SER A 444 30.04 -12.70 2.89
C SER A 444 31.15 -13.60 2.33
N ASN A 445 31.44 -14.70 3.01
CA ASN A 445 32.23 -15.77 2.40
C ASN A 445 31.33 -16.53 1.42
N ASP A 446 31.89 -17.09 0.35
CA ASP A 446 31.13 -17.94 -0.58
C ASP A 446 30.38 -19.03 0.19
N TYR A 447 29.05 -18.97 0.17
CA TYR A 447 28.21 -19.97 0.82
C TYR A 447 28.18 -21.24 -0.04
N ILE A 448 28.48 -22.39 0.58
CA ILE A 448 28.44 -23.68 -0.11
C ILE A 448 26.98 -24.18 -0.10
N TYR A 449 26.28 -23.94 -1.21
CA TYR A 449 24.89 -24.36 -1.37
C TYR A 449 24.72 -25.88 -1.31
N GLY A 450 23.57 -26.31 -0.79
CA GLY A 450 23.17 -27.72 -0.83
C GLY A 450 23.04 -28.24 -2.26
N LYS A 451 23.48 -29.48 -2.51
CA LYS A 451 23.37 -30.10 -3.86
C LYS A 451 21.96 -30.53 -4.24
N SER A 452 21.04 -30.61 -3.27
CA SER A 452 19.65 -31.04 -3.46
C SER A 452 18.76 -30.54 -2.33
N TYR A 453 17.57 -30.06 -2.68
CA TYR A 453 16.57 -29.56 -1.73
C TYR A 453 15.34 -30.48 -1.70
N ASN A 454 14.66 -30.54 -0.55
CA ASN A 454 13.44 -31.36 -0.40
C ASN A 454 12.23 -30.74 -1.14
N PHE A 455 12.25 -29.43 -1.33
CA PHE A 455 11.30 -28.61 -2.07
C PHE A 455 12.07 -27.64 -2.97
N LYS A 456 11.48 -27.20 -4.07
CA LYS A 456 12.13 -26.34 -5.07
C LYS A 456 11.95 -24.86 -4.76
N TYR A 457 10.83 -24.49 -4.13
CA TYR A 457 10.47 -23.09 -3.88
C TYR A 457 10.18 -22.85 -2.40
N ASN A 458 10.62 -21.71 -1.87
CA ASN A 458 10.37 -21.36 -0.47
C ASN A 458 8.93 -20.83 -0.23
N ASP A 459 8.50 -20.87 1.03
CA ASP A 459 7.16 -20.45 1.44
C ASP A 459 6.90 -18.95 1.13
N TYR A 460 7.92 -18.08 1.21
CA TYR A 460 7.74 -16.64 0.97
C TYR A 460 7.36 -16.32 -0.47
N ILE A 461 8.04 -16.92 -1.44
CA ILE A 461 7.76 -16.67 -2.86
C ILE A 461 6.46 -17.33 -3.32
N THR A 462 6.13 -18.49 -2.77
CA THR A 462 4.87 -19.17 -3.08
C THR A 462 3.67 -18.46 -2.43
N GLU A 463 3.82 -17.87 -1.24
CA GLU A 463 2.82 -16.97 -0.63
C GLU A 463 2.60 -15.71 -1.48
N MET A 464 3.67 -15.05 -1.92
CA MET A 464 3.58 -13.89 -2.81
C MET A 464 2.73 -14.23 -4.04
N LEU A 465 3.06 -15.33 -4.71
CA LEU A 465 2.39 -15.75 -5.93
C LEU A 465 0.91 -16.08 -5.69
N ALA A 466 0.58 -16.76 -4.58
CA ALA A 466 -0.80 -17.01 -4.18
C ALA A 466 -1.59 -15.71 -3.93
N ASN A 467 -0.95 -14.68 -3.34
CA ASN A 467 -1.58 -13.38 -3.11
C ASN A 467 -1.72 -12.53 -4.39
N LYS A 468 -0.92 -12.80 -5.44
CA LYS A 468 -1.06 -12.17 -6.76
C LYS A 468 -2.24 -12.75 -7.56
N MET A 469 -2.62 -14.00 -7.28
CA MET A 469 -3.84 -14.61 -7.82
C MET A 469 -5.12 -13.97 -7.24
N GLY A 470 -6.28 -14.29 -7.81
CA GLY A 470 -7.56 -13.78 -7.33
C GLY A 470 -7.90 -14.26 -5.92
N LEU A 471 -7.93 -13.37 -4.93
CA LEU A 471 -8.21 -13.73 -3.53
C LEU A 471 -9.50 -14.55 -3.35
N ASN A 472 -10.54 -14.26 -4.15
CA ASN A 472 -11.82 -14.98 -4.13
C ASN A 472 -11.69 -16.50 -4.37
N LEU A 473 -10.60 -16.95 -5.00
CA LEU A 473 -10.31 -18.38 -5.17
C LEU A 473 -10.05 -19.07 -3.83
N PHE A 474 -9.56 -18.32 -2.84
CA PHE A 474 -9.09 -18.84 -1.54
C PHE A 474 -9.99 -18.47 -0.36
N VAL A 475 -10.87 -17.47 -0.49
CA VAL A 475 -11.76 -17.05 0.60
C VAL A 475 -12.61 -18.24 1.08
N PRO A 476 -12.61 -18.55 2.40
CA PRO A 476 -13.49 -19.57 2.96
C PRO A 476 -14.96 -19.27 2.68
N PRO A 477 -15.81 -20.26 2.31
CA PRO A 477 -17.21 -20.01 1.95
C PRO A 477 -18.03 -19.30 3.04
N ASP A 478 -17.69 -19.56 4.31
CA ASP A 478 -18.39 -18.99 5.47
C ASP A 478 -17.80 -17.65 5.94
N ALA A 479 -16.75 -17.13 5.28
CA ALA A 479 -16.12 -15.88 5.67
C ALA A 479 -17.06 -14.68 5.49
N ALA A 480 -17.03 -13.75 6.44
CA ALA A 480 -17.83 -12.54 6.37
C ALA A 480 -17.32 -11.60 5.29
N GLN A 481 -18.21 -11.14 4.40
CA GLN A 481 -17.90 -10.13 3.39
C GLN A 481 -17.99 -8.73 3.99
N ARG A 482 -16.97 -8.35 4.78
CA ARG A 482 -16.86 -7.03 5.42
C ARG A 482 -15.50 -6.41 5.15
N ASN A 483 -15.43 -5.08 5.09
CA ASN A 483 -14.19 -4.35 4.81
C ASN A 483 -13.06 -4.60 5.83
N ASN A 484 -13.43 -4.90 7.07
CA ASN A 484 -12.51 -5.14 8.18
C ASN A 484 -12.13 -6.62 8.35
N VAL A 485 -12.67 -7.52 7.53
CA VAL A 485 -12.30 -8.94 7.52
C VAL A 485 -11.53 -9.22 6.23
N LYS A 486 -10.29 -9.67 6.38
CA LYS A 486 -9.43 -10.05 5.25
C LYS A 486 -9.06 -11.52 5.36
N THR A 487 -8.59 -12.08 4.25
CA THR A 487 -8.11 -13.46 4.21
C THR A 487 -6.58 -13.45 4.18
N ILE A 488 -5.95 -14.17 5.10
CA ILE A 488 -4.50 -14.37 5.18
C ILE A 488 -4.17 -15.71 4.53
N LEU A 489 -3.22 -15.72 3.60
CA LEU A 489 -2.79 -16.93 2.89
C LEU A 489 -1.43 -17.40 3.41
N LYS A 490 -1.30 -18.68 3.74
CA LYS A 490 -0.05 -19.34 4.06
C LYS A 490 0.18 -20.49 3.10
N THR A 491 1.42 -20.72 2.71
CA THR A 491 1.75 -21.83 1.81
C THR A 491 2.61 -22.88 2.48
N SER A 492 2.55 -24.09 1.91
CA SER A 492 3.47 -25.17 2.25
C SER A 492 3.60 -26.13 1.07
N HIS A 493 4.77 -26.74 0.94
CA HIS A 493 4.99 -27.82 -0.03
C HIS A 493 3.94 -28.94 0.12
N HIS A 494 3.42 -29.41 -1.01
CA HIS A 494 2.55 -30.59 -1.06
C HIS A 494 3.20 -31.76 -1.80
N LYS A 495 3.61 -31.57 -3.07
CA LYS A 495 4.31 -32.58 -3.87
C LYS A 495 5.02 -31.95 -5.07
N ASN A 496 5.96 -32.69 -5.64
CA ASN A 496 6.61 -32.30 -6.89
C ASN A 496 5.79 -32.81 -8.10
N GLU A 497 5.76 -32.04 -9.18
CA GLU A 497 5.04 -32.36 -10.42
C GLU A 497 5.95 -32.07 -11.61
N GLY A 498 6.83 -33.01 -11.97
CA GLY A 498 7.82 -32.80 -13.01
C GLY A 498 8.79 -31.66 -12.66
N ASP A 499 8.85 -30.63 -13.50
CA ASP A 499 9.65 -29.42 -13.30
C ASP A 499 8.95 -28.39 -12.38
N SER A 500 7.63 -28.49 -12.17
CA SER A 500 6.86 -27.65 -11.26
C SER A 500 6.71 -28.27 -9.86
N GLU A 501 6.08 -27.53 -8.96
CA GLU A 501 5.74 -27.95 -7.60
C GLU A 501 4.27 -27.65 -7.32
N VAL A 502 3.58 -28.57 -6.66
CA VAL A 502 2.23 -28.34 -6.13
C VAL A 502 2.35 -27.87 -4.69
N ILE A 503 1.74 -26.72 -4.43
CA ILE A 503 1.76 -26.01 -3.16
C ILE A 503 0.36 -26.03 -2.57
N LYS A 504 0.28 -26.32 -1.28
CA LYS A 504 -0.94 -26.18 -0.49
C LYS A 504 -1.05 -24.73 -0.02
N VAL A 505 -2.21 -24.12 -0.24
CA VAL A 505 -2.56 -22.77 0.20
C VAL A 505 -3.60 -22.88 1.31
N ASP A 506 -3.21 -22.52 2.53
CA ASP A 506 -4.09 -22.43 3.69
C ASP A 506 -4.56 -20.98 3.86
N ALA A 507 -5.87 -20.77 3.73
CA ALA A 507 -6.53 -19.48 3.82
C ALA A 507 -7.25 -19.35 5.16
N TYR A 508 -6.96 -18.27 5.90
CA TYR A 508 -7.52 -17.96 7.21
C TYR A 508 -8.35 -16.68 7.15
N SER A 509 -9.58 -16.71 7.66
CA SER A 509 -10.48 -15.56 7.70
C SER A 509 -11.43 -15.67 8.89
N TYR A 510 -12.44 -14.80 8.97
CA TYR A 510 -13.43 -14.79 10.06
C TYR A 510 -14.86 -14.78 9.53
N ARG A 511 -15.74 -15.52 10.19
CA ARG A 511 -17.19 -15.31 10.12
C ARG A 511 -17.64 -14.47 11.30
N THR A 512 -18.70 -13.67 11.13
CA THR A 512 -19.22 -12.79 12.18
C THR A 512 -20.51 -13.32 12.79
N ILE A 513 -20.63 -13.32 14.11
CA ILE A 513 -21.87 -13.59 14.84
C ILE A 513 -22.30 -12.30 15.54
N GLU A 514 -23.50 -11.79 15.24
CA GLU A 514 -24.03 -10.58 15.90
C GLU A 514 -24.53 -10.91 17.31
N HIS A 515 -24.16 -10.09 18.28
CA HIS A 515 -24.57 -10.12 19.68
C HIS A 515 -25.16 -8.77 20.10
N ILE A 516 -25.97 -8.79 21.17
CA ILE A 516 -26.54 -7.58 21.77
C ILE A 516 -26.33 -7.65 23.28
N ASP A 517 -25.53 -6.71 23.81
CA ASP A 517 -25.31 -6.57 25.24
C ASP A 517 -26.12 -5.38 25.77
N GLU A 518 -26.84 -5.60 26.86
CA GLU A 518 -27.67 -4.59 27.52
C GLU A 518 -26.87 -3.89 28.64
N VAL A 519 -26.40 -2.66 28.38
CA VAL A 519 -25.49 -1.94 29.30
C VAL A 519 -26.28 -0.98 30.19
N PRO A 520 -26.20 -1.07 31.53
CA PRO A 520 -26.91 -0.17 32.43
C PRO A 520 -26.34 1.24 32.40
N VAL A 521 -27.15 2.23 32.01
CA VAL A 521 -26.82 3.66 31.99
C VAL A 521 -27.86 4.44 32.78
N ARG A 522 -27.41 5.36 33.63
CA ARG A 522 -28.29 6.20 34.45
C ARG A 522 -28.65 7.48 33.71
N ALA A 523 -29.96 7.73 33.56
CA ALA A 523 -30.50 8.95 32.98
C ALA A 523 -30.54 10.10 34.00
N GLY A 524 -30.78 11.33 33.53
CA GLY A 524 -30.85 12.53 34.36
C GLY A 524 -31.97 12.50 35.41
N ASN A 525 -33.03 11.70 35.21
CA ASN A 525 -34.06 11.43 36.24
C ASN A 525 -33.61 10.48 37.36
N GLY A 526 -32.36 10.00 37.33
CA GLY A 526 -31.80 9.08 38.31
C GLY A 526 -32.21 7.61 38.13
N ARG A 527 -33.06 7.25 37.14
CA ARG A 527 -33.40 5.87 36.79
C ARG A 527 -32.31 5.26 35.90
N THR A 528 -32.10 3.95 36.06
CA THR A 528 -31.18 3.19 35.20
C THR A 528 -31.98 2.57 34.05
N TYR A 529 -31.47 2.73 32.85
CA TYR A 529 -31.97 2.13 31.63
C TYR A 529 -30.89 1.22 31.05
N TYR A 530 -31.30 0.16 30.37
CA TYR A 530 -30.37 -0.74 29.69
C TYR A 530 -30.29 -0.33 28.24
N VAL A 531 -29.11 0.12 27.84
CA VAL A 531 -28.82 0.59 26.48
C VAL A 531 -28.30 -0.61 25.69
N PRO A 532 -28.99 -1.04 24.62
CA PRO A 532 -28.53 -2.15 23.79
C PRO A 532 -27.31 -1.73 22.96
N VAL A 533 -26.23 -2.48 23.07
CA VAL A 533 -25.02 -2.31 22.27
C VAL A 533 -24.85 -3.55 21.37
N ARG A 534 -24.98 -3.35 20.06
CA ARG A 534 -24.77 -4.41 19.06
C ARG A 534 -23.29 -4.55 18.75
N TRP A 535 -22.78 -5.77 18.75
CA TRP A 535 -21.39 -6.06 18.42
C TRP A 535 -21.24 -7.38 17.67
N ASP A 536 -20.09 -7.60 17.04
CA ASP A 536 -19.81 -8.79 16.26
C ASP A 536 -18.70 -9.63 16.89
N GLU A 537 -18.96 -10.91 17.13
CA GLU A 537 -17.94 -11.90 17.46
C GLU A 537 -17.30 -12.43 16.17
N TYR A 538 -15.97 -12.42 16.11
CA TYR A 538 -15.19 -12.91 14.98
C TYR A 538 -14.73 -14.34 15.24
N VAL A 539 -15.34 -15.31 14.56
CA VAL A 539 -14.99 -16.73 14.69
C VAL A 539 -14.11 -17.15 13.52
N PRO A 540 -12.92 -17.72 13.75
CA PRO A 540 -12.00 -18.09 12.68
C PRO A 540 -12.58 -19.19 11.79
N VAL A 541 -12.36 -19.05 10.48
CA VAL A 541 -12.73 -20.02 9.45
C VAL A 541 -11.54 -20.24 8.52
N THR A 542 -11.43 -21.45 7.97
CA THR A 542 -10.32 -21.84 7.11
C THR A 542 -10.78 -22.50 5.83
N LYS A 543 -9.95 -22.41 4.79
CA LYS A 543 -10.11 -23.11 3.52
C LYS A 543 -8.74 -23.51 3.03
N HIS A 544 -8.64 -24.67 2.39
CA HIS A 544 -7.40 -25.11 1.76
C HIS A 544 -7.64 -25.28 0.27
N GLU A 545 -6.67 -24.85 -0.53
CA GLU A 545 -6.64 -25.02 -1.98
C GLU A 545 -5.23 -25.42 -2.43
N PHE A 546 -5.09 -25.81 -3.70
CA PHE A 546 -3.80 -26.16 -4.28
C PHE A 546 -3.48 -25.29 -5.48
N ILE A 547 -2.22 -24.88 -5.58
CA ILE A 547 -1.67 -24.20 -6.76
C ILE A 547 -0.48 -24.97 -7.29
N GLU A 548 -0.22 -24.85 -8.59
CA GLU A 548 0.99 -25.33 -9.23
C GLU A 548 1.88 -24.13 -9.51
N VAL A 549 3.17 -24.23 -9.17
CA VAL A 549 4.14 -23.15 -9.32
C VAL A 549 5.38 -23.64 -10.05
N SER A 550 5.96 -22.77 -10.87
CA SER A 550 7.19 -23.04 -11.60
C SER A 550 7.98 -21.75 -11.82
N GLU A 551 9.29 -21.90 -11.91
CA GLU A 551 10.22 -20.82 -12.26
C GLU A 551 10.32 -20.65 -13.78
N ILE A 552 10.37 -19.41 -14.22
CA ILE A 552 10.54 -19.04 -15.61
C ILE A 552 12.04 -19.01 -15.94
N LYS A 553 12.49 -20.03 -16.68
CA LYS A 553 13.91 -20.31 -16.94
C LYS A 553 14.65 -19.23 -17.74
N SER A 554 13.95 -18.35 -18.48
CA SER A 554 14.56 -17.19 -19.15
C SER A 554 13.53 -16.14 -19.58
N ALA A 555 14.00 -14.90 -19.75
CA ALA A 555 13.23 -13.79 -20.32
C ALA A 555 12.76 -14.02 -21.78
N GLY A 556 13.31 -15.04 -22.47
CA GLY A 556 13.13 -15.25 -23.90
C GLY A 556 13.99 -14.31 -24.77
N GLU A 557 13.83 -14.39 -26.09
CA GLU A 557 14.38 -13.39 -27.02
C GLU A 557 13.65 -12.05 -26.83
N ASP A 558 14.39 -10.95 -26.65
CA ASP A 558 13.86 -9.58 -26.52
C ASP A 558 12.70 -9.41 -25.51
N PHE A 559 12.74 -10.13 -24.38
CA PHE A 559 11.71 -10.10 -23.31
C PHE A 559 10.30 -10.53 -23.76
N LYS A 560 10.17 -11.18 -24.92
CA LYS A 560 8.88 -11.62 -25.48
C LYS A 560 8.07 -12.50 -24.53
N HIS A 561 8.73 -13.43 -23.84
CA HIS A 561 8.06 -14.32 -22.89
C HIS A 561 7.47 -13.54 -21.72
N ILE A 562 8.24 -12.59 -21.17
CA ILE A 562 7.81 -11.74 -20.05
C ILE A 562 6.62 -10.87 -20.48
N LYS A 563 6.70 -10.23 -21.64
CA LYS A 563 5.60 -9.43 -22.20
C LYS A 563 4.34 -10.26 -22.40
N GLY A 564 4.47 -11.49 -22.92
CA GLY A 564 3.33 -12.40 -23.09
C GLY A 564 2.67 -12.75 -21.75
N LEU A 565 3.44 -12.94 -20.69
CA LEU A 565 2.92 -13.18 -19.33
C LEU A 565 2.24 -11.94 -18.76
N ASP A 566 2.85 -10.76 -18.90
CA ASP A 566 2.28 -9.47 -18.48
C ASP A 566 0.93 -9.21 -19.16
N GLN A 567 0.83 -9.50 -20.45
CA GLN A 567 -0.39 -9.38 -21.23
C GLN A 567 -1.44 -10.41 -20.80
N TYR A 568 -1.07 -11.69 -20.70
CA TYR A 568 -1.99 -12.75 -20.31
C TYR A 568 -2.58 -12.53 -18.93
N GLN A 569 -1.75 -12.14 -17.95
CA GLN A 569 -2.16 -11.83 -16.58
C GLN A 569 -3.31 -10.80 -16.52
N LYS A 570 -3.32 -9.84 -17.46
CA LYS A 570 -4.32 -8.76 -17.56
C LYS A 570 -5.43 -9.04 -18.59
N SER A 571 -5.38 -10.17 -19.29
CA SER A 571 -6.32 -10.52 -20.36
C SER A 571 -7.64 -11.09 -19.83
N GLU A 572 -8.68 -11.07 -20.66
CA GLU A 572 -9.96 -11.74 -20.38
C GLU A 572 -9.80 -13.26 -20.21
N ASN A 573 -8.75 -13.87 -20.78
CA ASN A 573 -8.47 -15.29 -20.61
C ASN A 573 -8.05 -15.65 -19.18
N ASN A 574 -7.64 -14.65 -18.37
CA ASN A 574 -7.33 -14.80 -16.94
C ASN A 574 -8.32 -13.99 -16.06
N ARG A 575 -9.58 -13.84 -16.50
CA ARG A 575 -10.58 -13.03 -15.78
C ARG A 575 -10.86 -13.51 -14.35
N ASP A 576 -10.77 -14.82 -14.10
CA ASP A 576 -10.92 -15.40 -12.76
C ASP A 576 -9.66 -15.24 -11.89
N ARG A 577 -8.57 -14.71 -12.47
CA ARG A 577 -7.24 -14.56 -11.86
C ARG A 577 -6.73 -15.88 -11.27
N SER A 578 -7.02 -16.99 -11.93
CA SER A 578 -6.52 -18.32 -11.58
C SER A 578 -5.08 -18.57 -12.03
N PHE A 579 -4.46 -17.60 -12.71
CA PHE A 579 -3.04 -17.53 -13.02
C PHE A 579 -2.43 -16.22 -12.50
N ALA A 580 -1.18 -16.29 -12.06
CA ALA A 580 -0.36 -15.13 -11.72
C ALA A 580 1.09 -15.34 -12.17
N TYR A 581 1.76 -14.24 -12.52
CA TYR A 581 3.17 -14.15 -12.83
C TYR A 581 3.77 -12.93 -12.14
N ASP A 582 4.90 -13.14 -11.46
CA ASP A 582 5.70 -12.07 -10.89
C ASP A 582 7.11 -12.60 -10.54
N HIS A 583 8.14 -11.74 -10.59
CA HIS A 583 9.52 -12.08 -10.22
C HIS A 583 9.98 -13.44 -10.79
N PHE A 584 9.85 -13.65 -12.11
CA PHE A 584 10.19 -14.92 -12.79
C PHE A 584 9.51 -16.18 -12.21
N MET A 585 8.41 -16.03 -11.48
CA MET A 585 7.63 -17.14 -10.94
C MET A 585 6.23 -17.09 -11.54
N ALA A 586 5.78 -18.23 -12.05
CA ALA A 586 4.43 -18.39 -12.54
C ALA A 586 3.67 -19.39 -11.68
N GLY A 587 2.39 -19.10 -11.46
CA GLY A 587 1.52 -19.90 -10.62
C GLY A 587 0.14 -20.00 -11.24
N LYS A 588 -0.49 -21.17 -11.09
CA LYS A 588 -1.90 -21.34 -11.44
C LYS A 588 -2.63 -22.21 -10.43
N LEU A 589 -3.95 -22.10 -10.41
CA LEU A 589 -4.78 -23.03 -9.65
C LEU A 589 -4.54 -24.47 -10.13
N TYR A 590 -4.30 -25.38 -9.21
CA TYR A 590 -3.94 -26.76 -9.55
C TYR A 590 -5.15 -27.49 -10.14
N ARG A 591 -4.96 -28.05 -11.34
CA ARG A 591 -5.92 -28.90 -12.03
C ARG A 591 -5.15 -30.06 -12.64
N GLN A 592 -5.46 -31.29 -12.24
CA GLN A 592 -4.70 -32.50 -12.65
C GLN A 592 -4.59 -32.68 -14.17
N ASN A 593 -5.55 -32.16 -14.95
CA ASN A 593 -5.63 -32.37 -16.39
C ASN A 593 -4.98 -31.26 -17.23
N GLN A 594 -4.33 -30.28 -16.60
CA GLN A 594 -3.73 -29.14 -17.29
C GLN A 594 -2.43 -28.78 -16.57
N SER A 595 -1.27 -29.08 -17.15
CA SER A 595 0.00 -28.72 -16.53
C SER A 595 0.28 -27.22 -16.64
N LEU A 596 1.12 -26.68 -15.76
CA LEU A 596 1.54 -25.27 -15.85
C LEU A 596 2.40 -25.03 -17.09
N ASP A 597 3.25 -25.99 -17.46
CA ASP A 597 4.10 -25.90 -18.64
C ASP A 597 3.28 -25.80 -19.94
N ASP A 598 2.19 -26.57 -20.06
CA ASP A 598 1.29 -26.49 -21.22
C ASP A 598 0.59 -25.13 -21.32
N LEU A 599 0.20 -24.56 -20.17
CA LEU A 599 -0.39 -23.22 -20.13
C LEU A 599 0.65 -22.16 -20.52
N LEU A 600 1.87 -22.22 -19.98
CA LEU A 600 2.94 -21.27 -20.33
C LEU A 600 3.27 -21.32 -21.82
N ASN A 601 3.36 -22.52 -22.41
CA ASN A 601 3.57 -22.68 -23.86
C ASN A 601 2.44 -22.06 -24.69
N THR A 602 1.19 -22.21 -24.24
CA THR A 602 0.03 -21.55 -24.87
C THR A 602 0.15 -20.03 -24.77
N ILE A 603 0.49 -19.49 -23.60
CA ILE A 603 0.66 -18.06 -23.38
C ILE A 603 1.75 -17.50 -24.28
N TYR A 604 2.93 -18.13 -24.34
CA TYR A 604 4.02 -17.66 -25.19
C TYR A 604 3.66 -17.68 -26.67
N LYS A 605 2.88 -18.67 -27.11
CA LYS A 605 2.43 -18.75 -28.50
C LYS A 605 1.38 -17.69 -28.85
N GLU A 606 0.45 -17.40 -27.95
CA GLU A 606 -0.67 -16.49 -28.19
C GLU A 606 -0.32 -15.02 -27.91
N PHE A 607 0.46 -14.75 -26.86
CA PHE A 607 0.74 -13.42 -26.33
C PHE A 607 2.22 -13.02 -26.41
N GLY A 608 3.14 -13.97 -26.55
CA GLY A 608 4.59 -13.68 -26.66
C GLY A 608 5.03 -13.10 -28.02
N GLY A 609 4.09 -12.89 -28.94
CA GLY A 609 4.36 -12.54 -30.33
C GLY A 609 4.76 -13.76 -31.14
N THR A 610 4.10 -13.94 -32.29
CA THR A 610 4.43 -15.00 -33.24
C THR A 610 5.89 -14.95 -33.67
N GLN A 611 6.49 -16.13 -33.86
CA GLN A 611 7.60 -16.28 -34.80
C GLN A 611 7.18 -15.66 -36.14
N ASN A 612 7.62 -14.44 -36.42
CA ASN A 612 7.66 -13.94 -37.78
C ASN A 612 8.85 -14.63 -38.45
N GLY A 613 8.55 -15.70 -39.18
CA GLY A 613 9.27 -15.99 -40.41
C GLY A 613 8.85 -15.00 -41.49
#